data_AF-U1P2B7-F1
#
_entry.id   AF-U1P2B7-F1
#
_cell.length_a   1.000
_cell.length_b   1.000
_cell.length_c   1.000
_cell.angle_alpha   90.00
_cell.angle_beta   90.00
_cell.angle_gamma   90.00
#
_symmetry.space_group_name_H-M   'P 1'
#
loop_
_entity.id
_entity.type
_entity.pdbx_description
1 polymer ?
#
loop_
_entity_poly.entity_id
_entity_poly.type
_entity_poly.pdbx_seq_one_letter_code
_entity_poly.pdbx_strand_id
1 'polypeptide(L)'
;MALSVSGLGELGTQSLTLAGGDAGSVSFTVDTTEVDAGDYTHSVSAGDASAEGSLTIMEPASPDDNNDTGNDSSDEGADPDSASWSPRSHCSVLRYSQCADRLSKADRRCTAD
;
A
#
# COMPACT_ATOMS: atom_id res chain seq x y z
N MET A 1 -22.29 30.40 -15.90
CA MET A 1 -21.62 29.63 -14.84
C MET A 1 -20.22 29.31 -15.30
N ALA A 2 -19.22 29.43 -14.45
CA ALA A 2 -17.82 29.17 -14.79
C ALA A 2 -17.21 28.24 -13.74
N LEU A 3 -16.39 27.27 -14.19
CA LEU A 3 -15.60 26.40 -13.34
C LEU A 3 -14.14 26.88 -13.40
N SER A 4 -13.57 27.18 -12.24
CA SER A 4 -12.15 27.52 -12.08
C SER A 4 -11.50 26.61 -11.07
N VAL A 5 -10.23 26.26 -11.30
CA VAL A 5 -9.43 25.46 -10.37
C VAL A 5 -8.13 26.18 -10.04
N SER A 6 -7.82 26.24 -8.76
CA SER A 6 -6.62 26.89 -8.24
C SER A 6 -5.38 26.22 -8.85
N GLY A 7 -4.52 26.99 -9.51
CA GLY A 7 -3.32 26.46 -10.18
C GLY A 7 -3.53 26.00 -11.63
N LEU A 8 -4.78 25.77 -12.08
CA LEU A 8 -5.11 25.41 -13.47
C LEU A 8 -5.83 26.54 -14.24
N GLY A 9 -6.48 27.46 -13.53
CA GLY A 9 -7.25 28.56 -14.12
C GLY A 9 -8.70 28.19 -14.44
N GLU A 10 -9.30 28.91 -15.39
CA GLU A 10 -10.67 28.64 -15.85
C GLU A 10 -10.69 27.42 -16.77
N LEU A 11 -11.46 26.40 -16.41
CA LEU A 11 -11.54 25.14 -17.14
C LEU A 11 -12.73 25.09 -18.11
N GLY A 12 -13.76 25.92 -17.88
CA GLY A 12 -14.88 26.02 -18.79
C GLY A 12 -16.04 26.85 -18.27
N THR A 13 -16.96 27.16 -19.18
CA THR A 13 -18.17 27.93 -18.89
C THR A 13 -19.40 27.23 -19.45
N GLN A 14 -20.52 27.34 -18.74
CA GLN A 14 -21.83 26.84 -19.16
C GLN A 14 -22.94 27.83 -18.81
N SER A 15 -23.95 27.91 -19.66
CA SER A 15 -25.14 28.72 -19.45
C SER A 15 -26.36 27.83 -19.24
N LEU A 16 -27.11 28.10 -18.17
CA LEU A 16 -28.38 27.46 -17.88
C LEU A 16 -29.39 28.55 -17.56
N THR A 17 -30.50 28.57 -18.28
CA THR A 17 -31.61 29.49 -18.04
C THR A 17 -32.72 28.73 -17.33
N LEU A 18 -33.05 29.14 -16.10
CA LEU A 18 -34.11 28.56 -15.29
C LEU A 18 -35.28 29.54 -15.18
N ALA A 19 -36.50 29.03 -15.18
CA ALA A 19 -37.68 29.82 -14.82
C ALA A 19 -37.72 30.03 -13.29
N GLY A 20 -38.59 30.93 -12.83
CA GLY A 20 -38.76 31.18 -11.39
C GLY A 20 -39.23 29.93 -10.65
N GLY A 21 -38.43 29.45 -9.70
CA GLY A 21 -38.70 28.24 -8.93
C GLY A 21 -38.25 26.92 -9.59
N ASP A 22 -37.68 27.00 -10.80
CA ASP A 22 -37.13 25.84 -11.50
C ASP A 22 -35.72 25.50 -10.97
N ALA A 23 -35.35 24.23 -11.06
CA ALA A 23 -34.04 23.74 -10.66
C ALA A 23 -33.44 22.91 -11.79
N GLY A 24 -32.13 23.05 -12.00
CA GLY A 24 -31.41 22.27 -12.99
C GLY A 24 -30.03 21.90 -12.50
N SER A 25 -29.41 20.95 -13.20
CA SER A 25 -28.07 20.48 -12.90
C SER A 25 -27.17 20.68 -14.11
N VAL A 26 -25.94 21.10 -13.85
CA VAL A 26 -24.90 21.30 -14.85
C VAL A 26 -23.71 20.43 -14.43
N SER A 27 -23.10 19.74 -15.39
CA SER A 27 -21.94 18.87 -15.15
C SER A 27 -20.74 19.38 -15.95
N PHE A 28 -19.58 19.43 -15.29
CA PHE A 28 -18.31 19.75 -15.93
C PHE A 28 -17.43 18.51 -15.92
N THR A 29 -16.79 18.22 -17.05
CA THR A 29 -15.80 17.14 -17.17
C THR A 29 -14.44 17.78 -17.40
N VAL A 30 -13.45 17.38 -16.61
CA VAL A 30 -12.09 17.91 -16.67
C VAL A 30 -11.15 16.72 -16.84
N ASP A 31 -10.24 16.83 -17.80
CA ASP A 31 -9.15 15.87 -17.94
C ASP A 31 -8.03 16.22 -16.95
N THR A 32 -7.62 15.24 -16.14
CA THR A 32 -6.57 15.41 -15.13
C THR A 32 -5.34 14.56 -15.45
N THR A 33 -5.19 14.08 -16.69
CA THR A 33 -4.08 13.18 -17.04
C THR A 33 -2.73 13.91 -17.08
N GLU A 34 -2.75 15.20 -17.41
CA GLU A 34 -1.58 16.09 -17.43
C GLU A 34 -1.50 17.00 -16.19
N VAL A 35 -2.29 16.70 -15.16
CA VAL A 35 -2.30 17.47 -13.91
C VAL A 35 -1.52 16.69 -12.85
N ASP A 36 -0.56 17.36 -12.22
CA ASP A 36 0.23 16.77 -11.15
C ASP A 36 -0.65 16.33 -9.96
N ALA A 37 -0.15 15.35 -9.19
CA ALA A 37 -0.78 14.99 -7.93
C ALA A 37 -0.67 16.14 -6.93
N GLY A 38 -1.72 16.36 -6.14
CA GLY A 38 -1.77 17.44 -5.15
C GLY A 38 -3.17 17.87 -4.75
N ASP A 39 -3.23 18.91 -3.91
CA ASP A 39 -4.47 19.53 -3.46
C ASP A 39 -4.83 20.75 -4.30
N TYR A 40 -6.06 20.77 -4.79
CA TYR A 40 -6.63 21.79 -5.64
C TYR A 40 -7.93 22.31 -5.02
N THR A 41 -8.18 23.62 -5.12
CA THR A 41 -9.47 24.19 -4.77
C THR A 41 -10.22 24.53 -6.06
N HIS A 42 -11.40 23.96 -6.24
CA HIS A 42 -12.30 24.29 -7.34
C HIS A 42 -13.35 25.31 -6.88
N SER A 43 -13.71 26.22 -7.78
CA SER A 43 -14.73 27.24 -7.57
C SER A 43 -15.70 27.23 -8.74
N VAL A 44 -17.00 27.26 -8.44
CA VAL A 44 -18.08 27.37 -9.41
C VAL A 44 -18.81 28.67 -9.17
N SER A 45 -18.81 29.55 -10.17
CA SER A 45 -19.45 30.86 -10.11
C SER A 45 -20.70 30.89 -11.00
N ALA A 46 -21.81 31.39 -10.48
CA ALA A 46 -23.10 31.50 -11.14
C ALA A 46 -23.76 32.86 -10.83
N GLY A 47 -23.58 33.85 -11.71
CA GLY A 47 -24.03 35.22 -11.44
C GLY A 47 -23.28 35.78 -10.23
N ASP A 48 -24.02 36.22 -9.21
CA ASP A 48 -23.47 36.74 -7.94
C ASP A 48 -23.14 35.65 -6.90
N ALA A 49 -23.52 34.40 -7.17
CA ALA A 49 -23.24 33.28 -6.28
C ALA A 49 -21.95 32.55 -6.69
N SER A 50 -21.18 32.10 -5.71
CA SER A 50 -20.05 31.20 -5.92
C SER A 50 -20.06 30.10 -4.85
N ALA A 51 -19.54 28.94 -5.22
CA ALA A 51 -19.35 27.80 -4.34
C ALA A 51 -17.94 27.24 -4.54
N GLU A 52 -17.27 26.89 -3.46
CA GLU A 52 -15.90 26.39 -3.47
C GLU A 52 -15.82 25.01 -2.82
N GLY A 53 -14.86 24.21 -3.26
CA GLY A 53 -14.61 22.89 -2.71
C GLY A 53 -13.16 22.44 -2.93
N SER A 54 -12.71 21.48 -2.11
CA SER A 54 -11.37 20.88 -2.23
C SER A 54 -11.41 19.62 -3.09
N LEU A 55 -10.36 19.41 -3.88
CA LEU A 55 -10.13 18.25 -4.73
C LEU A 55 -8.68 17.81 -4.55
N THR A 56 -8.46 16.55 -4.19
CA THR A 56 -7.11 15.98 -4.07
C THR A 56 -6.89 14.98 -5.20
N ILE A 57 -5.85 15.21 -6.01
CA ILE A 57 -5.40 14.29 -7.06
C ILE A 57 -4.27 13.44 -6.46
N MET A 58 -4.44 12.13 -6.49
CA MET A 58 -3.46 11.19 -5.94
C MET A 58 -2.56 10.65 -7.06
N GLU A 59 -1.29 10.45 -6.74
CA GLU A 59 -0.35 9.78 -7.64
C GLU A 59 -0.74 8.30 -7.80
N PRO A 60 -0.63 7.71 -9.01
CA PRO A 60 -0.95 6.30 -9.20
C PRO A 60 -0.03 5.43 -8.34
N ALA A 61 -0.57 4.34 -7.77
CA ALA A 61 0.24 3.37 -7.04
C ALA A 61 1.22 2.68 -8.01
N SER A 62 2.52 2.80 -7.75
CA SER A 62 3.54 2.04 -8.46
C SER A 62 3.33 0.54 -8.18
N PRO A 63 3.42 -0.35 -9.18
CA PRO A 63 3.46 -1.79 -8.92
C PRO A 63 4.68 -2.09 -8.05
N ASP A 64 4.43 -2.74 -6.91
CA ASP A 64 5.47 -3.17 -5.97
C ASP A 64 6.31 -4.26 -6.66
N ASP A 65 7.57 -3.96 -6.97
CA ASP A 65 8.56 -4.88 -7.57
C ASP A 65 9.01 -5.96 -6.55
N ASN A 66 8.08 -6.68 -5.93
CA ASN A 66 8.40 -7.88 -5.15
C ASN A 66 8.54 -9.09 -6.10
N ASN A 67 9.40 -8.97 -7.11
CA ASN A 67 9.93 -10.14 -7.82
C ASN A 67 11.07 -10.75 -6.99
N ASP A 68 10.72 -11.29 -5.83
CA ASP A 68 11.57 -12.21 -5.08
C ASP A 68 11.62 -13.53 -5.87
N THR A 69 12.35 -13.49 -6.99
CA THR A 69 12.87 -14.70 -7.63
C THR A 69 13.97 -15.20 -6.72
N GLY A 70 13.54 -15.84 -5.62
CA GLY A 70 14.37 -16.69 -4.79
C GLY A 70 15.09 -17.66 -5.71
N ASN A 71 16.29 -17.27 -6.10
CA ASN A 71 17.23 -18.04 -6.88
C ASN A 71 17.55 -19.27 -6.03
N ASP A 72 16.79 -20.33 -6.26
CA ASP A 72 17.07 -21.70 -5.88
C ASP A 72 18.32 -22.15 -6.64
N SER A 73 19.48 -21.61 -6.24
CA SER A 73 20.75 -22.20 -6.57
C SER A 73 20.97 -23.36 -5.61
N SER A 74 20.54 -24.53 -6.07
CA SER A 74 21.05 -25.82 -5.63
C SER A 74 22.56 -25.82 -5.81
N ASP A 75 23.33 -25.64 -4.73
CA ASP A 75 24.76 -25.95 -4.73
C ASP A 75 24.97 -27.22 -3.90
N GLU A 76 25.20 -28.32 -4.62
CA GLU A 76 25.49 -29.64 -4.09
C GLU A 76 26.87 -29.65 -3.41
N GLY A 77 26.86 -29.64 -2.08
CA GLY A 77 27.98 -30.05 -1.25
C GLY A 77 27.55 -31.12 -0.25
N ALA A 78 27.30 -32.34 -0.71
CA ALA A 78 27.10 -33.47 0.18
C ALA A 78 28.46 -33.91 0.77
N ASP A 79 28.81 -33.37 1.94
CA ASP A 79 29.90 -33.87 2.80
C ASP A 79 29.31 -34.94 3.76
N PRO A 80 29.59 -36.25 3.60
CA PRO A 80 28.94 -37.29 4.39
C PRO A 80 29.47 -37.46 5.84
N ASP A 81 30.35 -36.58 6.34
CA ASP A 81 31.04 -36.81 7.62
C ASP A 81 30.93 -35.69 8.68
N SER A 82 29.94 -34.78 8.58
CA SER A 82 29.66 -33.80 9.65
C SER A 82 28.47 -34.20 10.54
N ALA A 83 28.54 -35.40 11.12
CA ALA A 83 27.83 -35.70 12.36
C ALA A 83 28.49 -34.97 13.54
N SER A 84 28.45 -33.64 13.55
CA SER A 84 28.71 -32.83 14.74
C SER A 84 27.39 -32.25 15.23
N TRP A 85 26.57 -33.10 15.83
CA TRP A 85 25.51 -32.64 16.71
C TRP A 85 26.19 -31.84 17.83
N SER A 86 26.17 -30.52 17.72
CA SER A 86 26.54 -29.63 18.82
C SER A 86 25.27 -29.33 19.62
N PRO A 87 25.12 -29.84 20.86
CA PRO A 87 23.88 -29.70 21.64
C PRO A 87 23.58 -28.25 22.06
N ARG A 88 24.51 -27.31 21.85
CA ARG A 88 24.36 -25.90 22.23
C ARG A 88 23.72 -25.01 21.16
N SER A 89 23.64 -25.46 19.90
CA SER A 89 23.12 -24.64 18.80
C SER A 89 21.71 -25.00 18.34
N HIS A 90 21.15 -26.14 18.78
CA HIS A 90 19.79 -26.55 18.44
C HIS A 90 18.71 -26.10 19.43
N CYS A 91 19.08 -25.44 20.53
CA CYS A 91 18.14 -25.02 21.57
C CYS A 91 17.49 -23.64 21.30
N SER A 92 17.85 -22.96 20.21
CA SER A 92 17.40 -21.58 19.96
C SER A 92 16.11 -21.46 19.15
N VAL A 93 15.64 -22.53 18.48
CA VAL A 93 14.55 -22.43 17.49
C VAL A 93 13.30 -23.26 17.84
N LEU A 94 13.37 -24.15 18.83
CA LEU A 94 12.19 -24.90 19.27
C LEU A 94 11.51 -24.19 20.44
N ARG A 95 10.21 -23.88 20.30
CA ARG A 95 9.38 -23.37 21.41
C ARG A 95 9.57 -24.26 22.64
N TYR A 96 9.63 -23.61 23.81
CA TYR A 96 9.85 -24.15 25.16
C TYR A 96 9.24 -25.54 25.43
N SER A 97 8.09 -25.87 24.84
CA SER A 97 7.39 -27.15 25.01
C SER A 97 8.01 -28.35 24.30
N GLN A 98 8.81 -28.19 23.23
CA GLN A 98 9.45 -29.34 22.56
C GLN A 98 10.80 -29.74 23.19
N CYS A 99 11.45 -28.84 23.94
CA CYS A 99 12.65 -29.19 24.72
C CYS A 99 12.32 -30.11 25.91
N ALA A 100 11.18 -29.90 26.58
CA ALA A 100 10.80 -30.69 27.75
C ALA A 100 10.49 -32.16 27.41
N ASP A 101 9.90 -32.43 26.24
CA ASP A 101 9.49 -33.77 25.83
C ASP A 101 10.69 -34.66 25.44
N ARG A 102 11.71 -34.07 24.80
CA ARG A 102 12.96 -34.76 24.44
C ARG A 102 13.89 -34.98 25.64
N LEU A 103 13.80 -34.14 26.69
CA LEU A 103 14.54 -34.34 27.94
C LEU A 103 14.05 -35.60 28.69
N SER A 104 12.74 -35.88 28.66
CA SER A 104 12.15 -37.07 29.29
C SER A 104 12.67 -38.39 28.71
N LYS A 105 13.10 -38.41 27.43
CA LYS A 105 13.60 -39.62 26.76
C LYS A 105 15.12 -39.79 26.79
N ALA A 106 15.88 -38.71 27.02
CA ALA A 106 17.34 -38.74 27.08
C ALA A 106 17.89 -39.11 28.47
N ASP A 107 17.06 -39.06 29.52
CA ASP A 107 17.44 -39.26 30.92
C ASP A 107 17.66 -40.73 31.35
N ARG A 108 18.26 -41.56 30.48
CA ARG A 108 18.79 -42.89 30.88
C ARG A 108 20.26 -43.11 30.54
N ARG A 109 20.99 -42.09 30.07
CA ARG A 109 22.41 -42.26 29.70
C ARG A 109 23.36 -41.18 30.20
N CYS A 110 22.99 -40.43 31.23
CA CYS A 110 23.93 -39.60 31.98
C CYS A 110 23.99 -40.08 33.44
N THR A 111 24.48 -41.31 33.66
CA THR A 111 25.10 -41.63 34.95
C THR A 111 26.47 -40.99 34.94
N ALA A 112 26.68 -40.02 35.83
CA ALA A 112 28.01 -39.54 36.18
C ALA A 112 28.74 -40.65 36.94
N ASP A 113 29.92 -41.03 36.45
CA ASP A 113 31.08 -41.46 37.24
C ASP A 113 32.32 -40.82 36.62
#